data_AF-A0A6F9XJQ6-F1
#
_entry.id   AF-A0A6F9XJQ6-F1
#
_cell.length_a   1.000
_cell.length_b   1.000
_cell.length_c   1.000
_cell.angle_alpha   90.00
_cell.angle_beta   90.00
_cell.angle_gamma   90.00
#
_symmetry.space_group_name_H-M   'P 1'
#
loop_
_entity.id
_entity.type
_entity.pdbx_description
1 polymer ?
#
loop_
_entity_poly.entity_id
_entity_poly.type
_entity_poly.pdbx_seq_one_letter_code
_entity_poly.pdbx_strand_id
1 'polypeptide(L)'
;MDSSDLQQNLIDTINLVVDGKIGRMNVPLTQVGRVVQDPTGYEVVVELNDTEQTCTLPEHLHNWISKDDIVYVQDALGNGQELVVIGSSGSTRNSSMVITDSEHEGEKGKEFISGVTKLENIDGALDDPEIFI
;
A
#
# COMPACT_ATOMS: atom_id res chain seq x y z
N MET A 1 40.00 -23.09 34.19
CA MET A 1 38.94 -22.63 33.28
C MET A 1 37.64 -23.07 33.92
N ASP A 2 36.95 -22.12 34.54
CA ASP A 2 35.75 -22.40 35.32
C ASP A 2 34.60 -22.73 34.37
N SER A 3 33.75 -23.67 34.77
CA SER A 3 32.57 -24.10 34.00
C SER A 3 31.63 -22.95 33.64
N SER A 4 31.72 -21.84 34.37
CA SER A 4 31.04 -20.55 34.13
C SER A 4 31.44 -19.95 32.78
N ASP A 5 32.73 -19.91 32.45
CA ASP A 5 33.23 -19.25 31.23
C ASP A 5 32.79 -20.00 29.98
N LEU A 6 32.69 -21.33 30.07
CA LEU A 6 32.21 -22.17 28.97
C LEU A 6 30.71 -21.98 28.73
N GLN A 7 29.92 -21.86 29.80
CA GLN A 7 28.48 -21.60 29.72
C GLN A 7 28.20 -20.20 29.17
N GLN A 8 28.98 -19.20 29.58
CA GLN A 8 28.87 -17.83 29.08
C GLN A 8 29.17 -17.75 27.57
N ASN A 9 30.27 -18.37 27.13
CA ASN A 9 30.63 -18.42 25.71
C ASN A 9 29.58 -19.16 24.85
N LEU A 10 28.92 -20.17 25.43
CA LEU A 10 27.83 -20.88 24.75
C LEU A 10 26.61 -19.98 24.56
N ILE A 11 26.24 -19.22 25.61
CA ILE A 11 25.14 -18.25 25.55
C ILE A 11 25.45 -17.14 24.54
N ASP A 12 26.66 -16.60 24.54
CA ASP A 12 27.08 -15.56 23.60
C ASP A 12 27.05 -16.05 22.15
N THR A 13 27.42 -17.31 21.91
CA THR A 13 27.34 -17.94 20.59
C THR A 13 25.88 -18.12 20.15
N ILE A 14 24.99 -18.53 21.06
CA ILE A 14 23.56 -18.66 20.78
C ILE A 14 22.96 -17.29 20.43
N ASN A 15 23.28 -16.26 21.20
CA ASN A 15 22.82 -14.89 20.93
C ASN A 15 23.31 -14.40 19.57
N LEU A 16 24.59 -14.62 19.23
CA LEU A 16 25.14 -14.27 17.92
C LEU A 16 24.42 -14.97 16.76
N VAL A 17 24.06 -16.25 16.93
CA VAL A 17 23.32 -17.02 15.91
C VAL A 17 21.88 -16.53 15.79
N VAL A 18 21.24 -16.17 16.90
CA VAL A 18 19.89 -15.59 16.93
C VAL A 18 19.90 -14.21 16.26
N ASP A 19 20.83 -13.33 16.62
CA ASP A 19 20.99 -12.00 16.02
C ASP A 19 21.31 -12.10 14.53
N GLY A 20 22.14 -13.06 14.13
CA GLY A 20 22.44 -13.35 12.72
C GLY A 20 21.25 -13.89 11.93
N LYS A 21 20.30 -14.57 12.58
CA LYS A 21 19.03 -14.99 11.97
C LYS A 21 18.04 -13.84 11.88
N ILE A 22 17.92 -13.03 12.92
CA ILE A 22 17.03 -11.86 12.96
C ILE A 22 17.48 -10.81 11.94
N GLY A 23 18.79 -10.54 11.83
CA GLY A 23 19.34 -9.63 10.83
C GLY A 23 19.15 -10.06 9.37
N ARG A 24 18.82 -11.34 9.12
CA ARG A 24 18.50 -11.88 7.79
C ARG A 24 16.99 -11.91 7.48
N MET A 25 16.14 -11.49 8.41
CA MET A 25 14.68 -11.40 8.20
C MET A 25 14.19 -10.04 7.69
N ASN A 26 15.08 -9.05 7.50
CA ASN A 26 14.78 -7.82 6.76
C ASN A 26 14.77 -8.11 5.24
N VAL A 27 13.80 -8.90 4.81
CA VAL A 27 13.53 -9.12 3.38
C VAL A 27 12.34 -8.24 3.01
N PRO A 28 12.38 -7.53 1.87
CA PRO A 28 11.23 -6.78 1.41
C PRO A 28 9.99 -7.68 1.35
N LEU A 29 8.94 -7.27 2.06
CA LEU A 29 7.69 -8.03 2.15
C LEU A 29 6.61 -7.28 1.37
N THR A 30 5.92 -7.98 0.48
CA THR A 30 4.73 -7.44 -0.20
C THR A 30 3.49 -7.97 0.47
N GLN A 31 2.60 -7.06 0.84
CA GLN A 31 1.32 -7.32 1.46
C GLN A 31 0.21 -6.72 0.61
N VAL A 32 -1.00 -7.26 0.74
CA VAL A 32 -2.19 -6.74 0.09
C VAL A 32 -3.05 -6.09 1.17
N GLY A 33 -3.53 -4.89 0.91
CA GLY A 33 -4.39 -4.15 1.84
C GLY A 33 -5.49 -3.40 1.12
N ARG A 34 -6.44 -2.91 1.92
CA ARG A 34 -7.53 -2.07 1.43
C ARG A 34 -7.34 -0.63 1.88
N VAL A 35 -7.52 0.31 0.97
CA VAL A 35 -7.45 1.74 1.28
C VAL A 35 -8.67 2.15 2.11
N VAL A 36 -8.45 2.75 3.27
CA VAL A 36 -9.53 3.09 4.22
C VAL A 36 -10.10 4.49 3.96
N GLN A 37 -9.29 5.38 3.41
CA GLN A 37 -9.65 6.77 3.11
C GLN A 37 -8.93 7.25 1.85
N ASP A 38 -9.48 8.29 1.21
CA ASP A 38 -8.83 8.88 0.04
C ASP A 38 -7.44 9.44 0.41
N PRO A 39 -6.44 9.28 -0.48
CA PRO A 39 -5.08 9.76 -0.22
C PRO A 39 -5.04 11.26 0.09
N THR A 40 -4.15 11.66 0.99
CA THR A 40 -3.93 13.07 1.35
C THR A 40 -2.46 13.40 1.20
N GLY A 41 -2.12 14.25 0.23
CA GLY A 41 -0.72 14.47 -0.13
C GLY A 41 -0.09 13.15 -0.59
N TYR A 42 1.11 12.83 -0.11
CA TYR A 42 1.86 11.61 -0.44
C TYR A 42 1.61 10.45 0.52
N GLU A 43 0.53 10.51 1.30
CA GLU A 43 0.20 9.50 2.31
C GLU A 43 -1.19 8.91 2.06
N VAL A 44 -1.33 7.61 2.33
CA VAL A 44 -2.59 6.88 2.26
C VAL A 44 -2.67 5.90 3.42
N VAL A 45 -3.85 5.78 4.02
CA VAL A 45 -4.10 4.81 5.09
C VAL A 45 -4.63 3.53 4.48
N VAL A 46 -3.92 2.44 4.74
CA VAL A 46 -4.24 1.10 4.23
C VAL A 46 -4.46 0.16 5.41
N GLU A 47 -5.56 -0.57 5.37
CA GLU A 47 -5.83 -1.68 6.28
C GLU A 47 -5.05 -2.91 5.82
N LEU A 48 -4.06 -3.29 6.62
CA LEU A 48 -3.22 -4.47 6.45
C LEU A 48 -3.47 -5.41 7.64
N ASN A 49 -3.99 -6.61 7.38
CA ASN A 49 -4.29 -7.62 8.41
C ASN A 49 -5.12 -7.04 9.59
N ASP A 50 -6.24 -6.39 9.28
CA ASP A 50 -7.16 -5.76 10.25
C ASP A 50 -6.54 -4.62 11.09
N THR A 51 -5.39 -4.07 10.66
CA THR A 51 -4.73 -2.92 11.28
C THR A 51 -4.52 -1.81 10.26
N GLU A 52 -4.93 -0.58 10.59
CA GLU A 52 -4.69 0.59 9.76
C GLU A 52 -3.24 1.06 9.86
N GLN A 53 -2.59 1.20 8.72
CA GLN A 53 -1.20 1.68 8.63
C GLN A 53 -1.09 2.77 7.58
N THR A 54 -0.40 3.85 7.94
CA THR A 54 -0.04 4.92 7.00
C THR A 54 1.07 4.45 6.09
N CYS A 55 0.83 4.53 4.79
CA CYS A 55 1.76 4.14 3.75
C CYS A 55 2.11 5.36 2.89
N THR A 56 3.34 5.40 2.38
CA THR A 56 3.75 6.37 1.38
C THR A 56 3.12 6.02 0.04
N LEU A 57 2.49 7.01 -0.58
CA LEU A 57 1.90 6.91 -1.91
C LEU A 57 2.78 7.63 -2.94
N PRO A 58 3.34 6.91 -3.92
CA PRO A 58 4.05 7.54 -5.02
C PRO A 58 3.14 8.41 -5.87
N GLU A 59 3.66 9.55 -6.34
CA GLU A 59 2.90 10.57 -7.08
C GLU A 59 2.14 10.01 -8.30
N HIS A 60 2.77 9.08 -9.05
CA HIS A 60 2.16 8.47 -10.23
C HIS A 60 0.92 7.61 -9.93
N LEU A 61 0.70 7.23 -8.66
CA LEU A 61 -0.48 6.48 -8.22
C LEU A 61 -1.54 7.37 -7.54
N HIS A 62 -1.29 8.67 -7.33
CA HIS A 62 -2.22 9.57 -6.63
C HIS A 62 -3.59 9.63 -7.31
N ASN A 63 -3.60 9.71 -8.64
CA ASN A 63 -4.85 9.83 -9.39
C ASN A 63 -5.57 8.47 -9.55
N TRP A 64 -4.91 7.38 -9.14
CA TRP A 64 -5.32 6.01 -9.45
C TRP A 64 -5.90 5.29 -8.24
N ILE A 65 -5.55 5.75 -7.04
CA ILE A 65 -5.89 5.12 -5.78
C ILE A 65 -6.89 5.98 -5.03
N SER A 66 -7.95 5.36 -4.56
CA SER A 66 -9.00 6.01 -3.79
C SER A 66 -9.53 5.07 -2.71
N LYS A 67 -10.42 5.56 -1.86
CA LYS A 67 -11.03 4.77 -0.78
C LYS A 67 -11.61 3.44 -1.30
N ASP A 68 -11.45 2.36 -0.55
CA ASP A 68 -11.94 1.00 -0.85
C ASP A 68 -11.19 0.25 -1.97
N ASP A 69 -10.12 0.84 -2.52
CA ASP A 69 -9.23 0.17 -3.47
C ASP A 69 -8.34 -0.87 -2.80
N ILE A 70 -8.07 -1.96 -3.52
CA ILE A 70 -7.16 -3.02 -3.11
C ILE A 70 -5.77 -2.72 -3.66
N VAL A 71 -4.81 -2.52 -2.76
CA VAL A 71 -3.47 -2.06 -3.08
C VAL A 71 -2.40 -3.05 -2.63
N TYR A 72 -1.29 -3.06 -3.36
CA TYR A 72 -0.08 -3.76 -2.97
C TYR A 72 0.82 -2.81 -2.20
N VAL A 73 1.17 -3.19 -0.97
CA VAL A 73 2.08 -2.44 -0.10
C VAL A 73 3.38 -3.22 0.02
N GLN A 74 4.50 -2.58 -0.27
CA GLN A 74 5.82 -3.13 -0.08
C GLN A 74 6.47 -2.48 1.14
N ASP A 75 6.89 -3.32 2.09
CA ASP A 75 7.85 -2.93 3.11
C ASP A 75 9.24 -2.96 2.49
N ALA A 76 9.80 -1.79 2.19
CA ALA A 76 11.06 -1.67 1.46
C ALA A 76 12.27 -2.20 2.28
N LEU A 77 12.18 -2.11 3.61
CA LEU A 77 13.27 -2.44 4.53
C LEU A 77 13.01 -3.73 5.33
N GLY A 78 11.79 -4.30 5.26
CA GLY A 78 11.40 -5.50 6.00
C GLY A 78 11.22 -5.26 7.50
N ASN A 79 11.11 -4.00 7.93
CA ASN A 79 11.05 -3.59 9.33
C ASN A 79 9.73 -2.90 9.72
N GLY A 80 8.76 -2.84 8.80
CA GLY A 80 7.45 -2.23 8.97
C GLY A 80 7.46 -0.70 9.07
N GLN A 81 8.61 -0.03 8.90
CA GLN A 81 8.72 1.44 9.03
C GLN A 81 8.57 2.17 7.69
N GLU A 82 8.86 1.50 6.57
CA GLU A 82 8.82 2.11 5.25
C GLU A 82 7.89 1.31 4.34
N LEU A 83 6.60 1.58 4.50
CA LEU A 83 5.52 0.97 3.72
C LEU A 83 5.20 1.86 2.52
N VAL A 84 5.39 1.34 1.32
CA VAL A 84 5.16 2.05 0.07
C VAL A 84 4.12 1.33 -0.75
N VAL A 85 3.13 2.07 -1.26
CA VAL A 85 2.17 1.50 -2.21
C VAL A 85 2.83 1.35 -3.58
N ILE A 86 2.83 0.13 -4.12
CA ILE A 86 3.49 -0.19 -5.40
C ILE A 86 2.51 -0.45 -6.55
N GLY A 87 1.20 -0.49 -6.25
CA GLY A 87 0.18 -0.65 -7.27
C GLY A 87 -1.21 -0.94 -6.70
N SER A 88 -2.21 -0.93 -7.57
CA SER A 88 -3.60 -1.27 -7.27
C SER A 88 -4.04 -2.47 -8.12
N SER A 89 -4.86 -3.37 -7.56
CA SER A 89 -5.36 -4.58 -8.23
C SER A 89 -6.87 -4.55 -8.49
N GLY A 90 -7.58 -3.55 -7.99
CA GLY A 90 -9.03 -3.50 -8.06
C GLY A 90 -9.64 -2.74 -6.89
N SER A 91 -10.94 -2.92 -6.67
CA SER A 91 -11.68 -2.19 -5.64
C SER A 91 -12.77 -3.06 -5.03
N THR A 92 -13.12 -2.78 -3.77
CA THR A 92 -14.24 -3.44 -3.07
C THR A 92 -15.58 -2.74 -3.29
N ARG A 93 -15.61 -1.70 -4.11
CA ARG A 93 -16.83 -0.95 -4.49
C ARG A 93 -17.77 -1.80 -5.36
N ASN A 94 -19.08 -1.54 -5.25
CA ASN A 94 -20.14 -2.24 -6.00
C ASN A 94 -20.08 -2.00 -7.52
N SER A 95 -19.48 -0.88 -7.96
CA SER A 95 -19.27 -0.56 -9.37
C SER A 95 -17.84 -0.07 -9.57
N SER A 96 -17.06 -0.82 -10.34
CA SER A 96 -15.69 -0.47 -10.72
C SER A 96 -15.56 -0.66 -12.23
N MET A 97 -15.36 0.43 -12.97
CA MET A 97 -15.02 0.41 -14.39
C MET A 97 -13.78 1.27 -14.62
N VAL A 98 -12.75 0.68 -15.22
CA VAL A 98 -11.53 1.37 -15.61
C VAL A 98 -11.64 1.74 -17.08
N ILE A 99 -11.80 3.04 -17.38
CA ILE A 99 -11.76 3.55 -18.75
C ILE A 99 -10.44 4.30 -18.91
N THR A 100 -9.55 3.76 -19.75
CA THR A 100 -8.32 4.44 -20.13
C THR A 100 -8.57 5.12 -21.48
N ASP A 101 -8.68 6.45 -21.46
CA ASP A 101 -8.64 7.23 -22.71
C ASP A 101 -7.19 7.65 -22.98
N SER A 102 -6.59 7.04 -24.01
CA SER A 102 -5.22 7.30 -24.44
C SER A 102 -5.10 8.34 -25.57
N GLU A 103 -6.18 9.03 -25.95
CA GLU A 103 -6.18 9.94 -27.12
C GLU A 103 -6.16 11.45 -26.79
N HIS A 104 -6.25 11.86 -25.52
CA HIS A 104 -6.42 13.27 -25.12
C HIS A 104 -5.24 13.94 -24.40
N GLU A 105 -3.99 13.73 -24.86
CA GLU A 105 -2.76 14.33 -24.27
C GLU A 105 -2.62 15.88 -24.40
N GLY A 106 -3.67 16.63 -24.75
CA GLY A 106 -3.50 18.02 -25.24
C GLY A 106 -4.26 19.16 -24.55
N GLU A 107 -5.28 18.91 -23.73
CA GLU A 107 -6.15 19.97 -23.21
C GLU A 107 -5.88 20.30 -21.74
N LYS A 108 -5.20 21.44 -21.50
CA LYS A 108 -5.03 22.02 -20.15
C LYS A 108 -6.40 22.19 -19.48
N GLY A 109 -6.63 21.44 -18.41
CA GLY A 109 -7.82 21.56 -17.57
C GLY A 109 -8.70 20.31 -17.50
N LYS A 110 -8.38 19.26 -18.26
CA LYS A 110 -8.97 17.93 -18.06
C LYS A 110 -7.91 17.03 -17.46
N GLU A 111 -7.73 17.15 -16.14
CA GLU A 111 -6.87 16.21 -15.41
C GLU A 111 -7.41 14.79 -15.61
N PHE A 112 -6.51 13.90 -16.00
CA PHE A 112 -6.75 12.50 -16.29
C PHE A 112 -7.48 11.83 -15.12
N ILE A 113 -8.77 11.56 -15.29
CA ILE A 113 -9.50 10.65 -14.40
C ILE A 113 -9.18 9.22 -14.87
N SER A 114 -7.93 8.82 -14.68
CA SER A 114 -7.51 7.43 -14.79
C SER A 114 -7.29 6.92 -13.38
N GLY A 115 -8.37 6.44 -12.79
CA GLY A 115 -8.44 5.78 -11.50
C GLY A 115 -9.76 5.05 -11.44
N VAL A 116 -9.94 4.13 -10.50
CA VAL A 116 -11.24 3.48 -10.26
C VAL A 116 -12.21 4.57 -9.80
N THR A 117 -12.86 5.28 -10.74
CA THR A 117 -13.53 6.54 -10.42
C THR A 117 -15.02 6.45 -10.64
N LYS A 118 -15.70 6.80 -9.55
CA LYS A 118 -17.05 7.38 -9.44
C LYS A 118 -17.52 8.03 -10.73
N LEU A 119 -18.78 7.78 -11.07
CA LEU A 119 -19.39 8.37 -12.25
C LEU A 119 -19.68 9.85 -11.95
N GLU A 120 -19.27 10.73 -12.88
CA GLU A 120 -19.58 12.16 -12.80
C GLU A 120 -21.07 12.39 -13.10
N ASN A 121 -21.78 12.98 -12.14
CA ASN A 121 -23.15 13.44 -12.34
C ASN A 121 -23.17 14.66 -13.26
N ILE A 122 -24.33 14.95 -13.86
CA ILE A 122 -24.56 16.11 -14.77
C ILE A 122 -24.15 17.45 -14.14
N ASP A 123 -24.06 17.50 -12.81
CA ASP A 123 -23.77 18.68 -12.01
C ASP A 123 -22.26 18.83 -11.69
N GLY A 124 -21.42 17.92 -12.18
CA GLY A 124 -19.97 17.87 -11.93
C GLY A 124 -19.57 17.26 -10.57
N ALA A 125 -20.51 16.67 -9.84
CA ALA A 125 -20.25 15.96 -8.59
C ALA A 125 -19.90 14.48 -8.86
N LEU A 126 -18.90 13.95 -8.17
CA LEU A 126 -18.46 12.55 -8.30
C LEU A 126 -19.17 11.67 -7.27
N ASP A 127 -20.06 10.78 -7.72
CA ASP A 127 -20.83 9.86 -6.87
C ASP A 127 -20.66 8.39 -7.30
N ASP A 128 -20.93 7.45 -6.37
CA ASP A 128 -21.01 6.00 -6.62
C ASP A 128 -22.49 5.58 -6.80
N PRO A 129 -23.07 5.63 -8.01
CA PRO A 129 -24.45 5.20 -8.19
C PRO A 129 -24.58 3.67 -8.07
N GLU A 130 -25.57 3.21 -7.29
CA GLU A 130 -25.94 1.79 -7.27
C GLU A 130 -26.48 1.38 -8.65
N ILE A 131 -25.71 0.55 -9.37
CA ILE A 131 -26.15 -0.04 -10.64
C ILE A 131 -27.01 -1.26 -10.30
N PHE A 132 -28.34 -1.12 -10.44
CA PHE A 132 -29.26 -2.26 -10.41
C PHE A 132 -29.25 -2.94 -11.79
N ILE A 133 -28.83 -4.21 -11.83
CA ILE A 133 -28.85 -5.07 -13.02
C ILE A 133 -30.22 -5.75 -13.15
#